data_AF-A0A7S1NDV0-F1
#
_entry.id   AF-A0A7S1NDV0-F1
#
_cell.length_a   1.000
_cell.length_b   1.000
_cell.length_c   1.000
_cell.angle_alpha   90.00
_cell.angle_beta   90.00
_cell.angle_gamma   90.00
#
_symmetry.space_group_name_H-M   'P 1'
#
loop_
_entity.id
_entity.type
_entity.pdbx_description
1 polymer ?
#
loop_
_entity_poly.entity_id
_entity_poly.type
_entity_poly.pdbx_seq_one_letter_code
_entity_poly.pdbx_strand_id
1 'polypeptide(L)'
;DYGAWKVDTGECPIVSQTVLDRVSPQLPMVATSLQLAPGVPTWADQRPDEKKAGDPNNCLPSDWTTQWYNELEPNADINPQTYGRPYNTTVNIDFWGEDFKSTVTGIDMQTDAISGLSELPLSTFSQQHVYRFDWRAGSDGYNYFSLDGKMQYYVDAKMVERPMPISRNGKSIGTLLGRQIPVEPSYMILNIDMSTRWGWPNCEAGCDCCNDCHNYTCTHCYAKLANGSLNYAWNYKQWLIDLCNDMPTEYMVDHVRIYQRVGNTRVGCNPYDYPTEGWIERQWQQYVIMGADQVLRPVLAGGGDCVPGASSCGGSTRGSCSDSICQCTADWTGPQCLARRVGTARTCQPLEATAVGGGLCELSSSVQCGKHLGRGMCRNVVLNPWAPRQYGKTA
;
A
#
# COMPACT_ATOMS: atom_id res chain seq x y z
N ASP A 1 -5.08 -9.47 -19.15
CA ASP A 1 -5.10 -10.90 -18.85
C ASP A 1 -3.98 -11.18 -17.86
N TYR A 2 -4.29 -11.08 -16.56
CA TYR A 2 -3.29 -11.18 -15.50
C TYR A 2 -3.02 -12.64 -15.10
N GLY A 3 -3.78 -13.61 -15.63
CA GLY A 3 -3.69 -15.03 -15.25
C GLY A 3 -2.32 -15.68 -15.48
N ALA A 4 -1.49 -15.09 -16.35
CA ALA A 4 -0.12 -15.55 -16.62
C ALA A 4 0.90 -15.19 -15.52
N TRP A 5 0.55 -14.28 -14.60
CA TRP A 5 1.44 -13.78 -13.54
C TRP A 5 0.91 -14.15 -12.15
N LYS A 6 0.54 -15.41 -11.94
CA LYS A 6 0.37 -15.91 -10.57
C LYS A 6 1.76 -15.83 -9.93
N VAL A 7 1.90 -15.08 -8.83
CA VAL A 7 3.09 -15.21 -7.99
C VAL A 7 3.04 -16.64 -7.48
N ASP A 8 3.90 -17.47 -8.05
CA ASP A 8 4.10 -18.84 -7.63
C ASP A 8 5.08 -18.75 -6.45
N THR A 9 4.58 -18.84 -5.23
CA THR A 9 5.31 -18.46 -3.99
C THR A 9 6.42 -19.43 -3.59
N GLY A 10 7.09 -20.07 -4.55
CA GLY A 10 8.21 -20.93 -4.19
C GLY A 10 7.78 -22.31 -3.68
N GLU A 11 8.61 -23.32 -3.90
CA GLU A 11 8.70 -24.50 -3.04
C GLU A 11 10.05 -24.44 -2.32
N CYS A 12 10.03 -24.60 -1.00
CA CYS A 12 11.19 -24.50 -0.13
C CYS A 12 11.25 -25.76 0.77
N PRO A 13 12.40 -26.09 1.38
CA PRO A 13 12.58 -27.33 2.17
C PRO A 13 11.69 -27.38 3.42
N ILE A 14 11.35 -28.55 3.96
CA ILE A 14 10.39 -28.70 5.09
C ILE A 14 10.89 -28.04 6.39
N VAL A 15 10.06 -27.19 7.03
CA VAL A 15 10.26 -26.70 8.43
C VAL A 15 9.28 -27.34 9.40
N SER A 16 9.56 -27.25 10.71
CA SER A 16 8.68 -27.79 11.75
C SER A 16 7.41 -26.94 11.94
N GLN A 17 6.30 -27.57 12.35
CA GLN A 17 5.02 -26.90 12.63
C GLN A 17 5.18 -25.72 13.61
N THR A 18 6.04 -25.86 14.61
CA THR A 18 6.32 -24.79 15.59
C THR A 18 6.93 -23.54 14.97
N VAL A 19 7.67 -23.67 13.87
CA VAL A 19 8.22 -22.53 13.13
C VAL A 19 7.14 -21.89 12.27
N LEU A 20 6.26 -22.69 11.64
CA LEU A 20 5.15 -22.21 10.83
C LEU A 20 4.12 -21.46 11.66
N ASP A 21 3.74 -21.98 12.83
CA ASP A 21 2.80 -21.31 13.74
C ASP A 21 3.33 -19.94 14.23
N ARG A 22 4.65 -19.69 14.11
CA ARG A 22 5.26 -18.40 14.45
C ARG A 22 5.21 -17.40 13.31
N VAL A 23 5.23 -17.84 12.05
CA VAL A 23 5.33 -16.94 10.89
C VAL A 23 4.08 -16.89 10.03
N SER A 24 3.15 -17.83 10.26
CA SER A 24 1.83 -17.87 9.62
C SER A 24 0.80 -17.21 10.55
N PRO A 25 0.10 -16.18 10.09
CA PRO A 25 -0.85 -15.43 10.91
C PRO A 25 -2.15 -16.22 11.13
N GLN A 26 -2.56 -16.35 12.39
CA GLN A 26 -3.81 -17.02 12.78
C GLN A 26 -5.01 -16.06 12.91
N LEU A 27 -4.75 -14.75 12.80
CA LEU A 27 -5.72 -13.66 12.95
C LEU A 27 -5.62 -12.70 11.75
N PRO A 28 -6.63 -11.83 11.55
CA PRO A 28 -6.48 -10.71 10.64
C PRO A 28 -5.18 -9.95 10.91
N MET A 29 -4.49 -9.58 9.84
CA MET A 29 -3.13 -9.09 9.90
C MET A 29 -2.99 -7.81 9.09
N VAL A 30 -1.90 -7.07 9.34
CA VAL A 30 -1.41 -6.05 8.42
C VAL A 30 -0.01 -6.43 7.96
N ALA A 31 0.17 -6.42 6.63
CA ALA A 31 1.48 -6.50 6.01
C ALA A 31 2.06 -5.10 5.87
N THR A 32 3.27 -4.91 6.40
CA THR A 32 4.04 -3.67 6.23
C THR A 32 5.28 -4.00 5.42
N SER A 33 5.38 -3.46 4.21
CA SER A 33 6.36 -3.89 3.23
C SER A 33 7.16 -2.72 2.67
N LEU A 34 8.43 -2.98 2.37
CA LEU A 34 9.32 -2.08 1.66
C LEU A 34 9.90 -2.81 0.46
N GLN A 35 9.63 -2.30 -0.74
CA GLN A 35 10.31 -2.72 -1.96
C GLN A 35 11.60 -1.92 -2.11
N LEU A 36 12.66 -2.62 -2.47
CA LEU A 36 14.02 -2.12 -2.54
C LEU A 36 14.60 -2.38 -3.93
N ALA A 37 15.53 -1.51 -4.33
CA ALA A 37 16.27 -1.62 -5.58
C ALA A 37 17.77 -1.45 -5.31
N PRO A 38 18.65 -2.07 -6.13
CA PRO A 38 18.32 -2.98 -7.23
C PRO A 38 17.80 -4.35 -6.75
N GLY A 39 17.11 -5.07 -7.63
CA GLY A 39 16.74 -6.47 -7.41
C GLY A 39 17.97 -7.40 -7.31
N VAL A 40 17.74 -8.67 -6.99
CA VAL A 40 18.77 -9.72 -6.93
C VAL A 40 18.70 -10.64 -8.14
N PRO A 41 19.82 -11.25 -8.59
CA PRO A 41 19.75 -12.36 -9.53
C PRO A 41 18.89 -13.48 -8.95
N THR A 42 17.96 -14.03 -9.75
CA THR A 42 17.12 -15.16 -9.32
C THR A 42 17.99 -16.34 -8.87
N TRP A 43 17.58 -17.10 -7.85
CA TRP A 43 18.35 -18.21 -7.26
C TRP A 43 19.72 -17.80 -6.70
N ALA A 44 19.82 -16.60 -6.12
CA ALA A 44 20.96 -16.24 -5.29
C ALA A 44 20.83 -16.92 -3.91
N ASP A 45 21.93 -17.48 -3.39
CA ASP A 45 21.95 -18.18 -2.08
C ASP A 45 21.56 -17.23 -0.92
N GLN A 46 21.66 -15.91 -1.13
CA GLN A 46 21.36 -14.84 -0.17
C GLN A 46 19.86 -14.55 -0.02
N ARG A 47 19.00 -15.32 -0.68
CA ARG A 47 17.55 -15.31 -0.53
C ARG A 47 16.99 -16.71 -0.30
N PRO A 48 15.86 -16.84 0.41
CA PRO A 48 15.10 -18.08 0.43
C PRO A 48 14.75 -18.53 -0.99
N ASP A 49 14.85 -19.83 -1.24
CA ASP A 49 14.75 -20.44 -2.57
C ASP A 49 13.27 -20.49 -3.04
N GLU A 50 12.83 -19.64 -3.96
CA GLU A 50 11.50 -19.79 -4.57
C GLU A 50 11.51 -20.94 -5.61
N LYS A 51 11.22 -22.21 -5.24
CA LYS A 51 10.99 -23.28 -6.26
C LYS A 51 9.54 -23.32 -6.80
N LYS A 52 9.15 -24.34 -7.58
CA LYS A 52 7.83 -24.41 -8.22
C LYS A 52 6.77 -25.06 -7.32
N ALA A 53 5.62 -24.39 -7.13
CA ALA A 53 4.32 -24.77 -6.53
C ALA A 53 4.10 -26.22 -6.00
N GLY A 54 3.73 -26.34 -4.71
CA GLY A 54 3.03 -27.56 -4.23
C GLY A 54 2.85 -27.77 -2.72
N ASP A 55 3.62 -27.11 -1.83
CA ASP A 55 3.45 -27.22 -0.36
C ASP A 55 3.53 -25.83 0.32
N PRO A 56 2.49 -25.39 1.08
CA PRO A 56 2.44 -24.05 1.71
C PRO A 56 3.40 -23.85 2.90
N ASN A 57 4.25 -24.83 3.21
CA ASN A 57 5.00 -24.88 4.46
C ASN A 57 6.53 -24.83 4.27
N ASN A 58 7.09 -23.72 3.76
CA ASN A 58 8.35 -23.12 4.22
C ASN A 58 8.80 -21.96 3.30
N CYS A 59 9.27 -20.84 3.86
CA CYS A 59 9.89 -19.71 3.15
C CYS A 59 10.93 -18.98 4.05
N LEU A 60 11.52 -19.72 5.00
CA LEU A 60 12.54 -19.21 5.91
C LEU A 60 13.91 -19.84 5.58
N PRO A 61 15.00 -19.06 5.68
CA PRO A 61 16.35 -19.55 5.50
C PRO A 61 16.74 -20.49 6.65
N SER A 62 17.46 -21.57 6.35
CA SER A 62 18.03 -22.47 7.35
C SER A 62 19.21 -21.86 8.12
N ASP A 63 19.86 -20.86 7.52
CA ASP A 63 20.94 -20.08 8.12
C ASP A 63 20.78 -18.60 7.77
N TRP A 64 20.31 -17.80 8.72
CA TRP A 64 20.11 -16.36 8.55
C TRP A 64 21.41 -15.61 8.30
N THR A 65 22.57 -16.11 8.72
CA THR A 65 23.85 -15.43 8.55
C THR A 65 24.29 -15.34 7.08
N THR A 66 23.72 -16.19 6.23
CA THR A 66 23.96 -16.20 4.77
C THR A 66 23.04 -15.27 4.01
N GLN A 67 22.00 -14.73 4.65
CA GLN A 67 20.93 -13.97 4.00
C GLN A 67 21.27 -12.50 3.85
N TRP A 68 20.66 -11.87 2.83
CA TRP A 68 20.85 -10.44 2.61
C TRP A 68 20.47 -9.58 3.79
N TYR A 69 19.40 -9.96 4.48
CA TYR A 69 18.90 -9.25 5.64
C TYR A 69 18.88 -10.21 6.82
N ASN A 70 20.07 -10.59 7.31
CA ASN A 70 20.20 -11.45 8.48
C ASN A 70 19.54 -10.84 9.72
N GLU A 71 19.42 -9.51 9.79
CA GLU A 71 18.67 -8.82 10.84
C GLU A 71 17.16 -9.11 10.77
N LEU A 72 16.64 -9.68 9.70
CA LEU A 72 15.20 -10.01 9.61
C LEU A 72 14.87 -11.38 10.20
N GLU A 73 15.81 -12.02 10.91
CA GLU A 73 15.58 -13.27 11.65
C GLU A 73 14.28 -13.18 12.50
N PRO A 74 13.40 -14.20 12.44
CA PRO A 74 12.00 -13.97 12.55
C PRO A 74 11.52 -13.93 14.00
N ASN A 75 10.65 -12.95 14.23
CA ASN A 75 9.89 -12.64 15.44
C ASN A 75 10.53 -11.64 16.41
N ALA A 76 9.65 -10.92 17.11
CA ALA A 76 9.96 -9.84 18.03
C ALA A 76 10.65 -10.26 19.33
N ASP A 77 10.74 -11.56 19.64
CA ASP A 77 11.54 -12.08 20.73
C ASP A 77 13.02 -12.11 20.36
N ILE A 78 13.33 -12.46 19.10
CA ILE A 78 14.69 -12.51 18.55
C ILE A 78 15.15 -11.12 18.14
N ASN A 79 14.35 -10.42 17.31
CA ASN A 79 14.66 -9.06 16.88
C ASN A 79 13.55 -8.04 17.25
N PRO A 80 13.53 -7.55 18.50
CA PRO A 80 12.59 -6.52 18.94
C PRO A 80 12.89 -5.13 18.38
N GLN A 81 14.01 -4.92 17.66
CA GLN A 81 14.32 -3.65 17.03
C GLN A 81 13.63 -3.51 15.68
N THR A 82 13.47 -4.63 14.96
CA THR A 82 12.78 -4.69 13.67
C THR A 82 11.29 -4.97 13.85
N TYR A 83 10.94 -5.92 14.72
CA TYR A 83 9.58 -6.45 14.84
C TYR A 83 8.89 -6.00 16.12
N GLY A 84 7.68 -5.46 15.98
CA GLY A 84 6.85 -4.99 17.07
C GLY A 84 6.27 -6.12 17.92
N ARG A 85 6.76 -6.25 19.16
CA ARG A 85 6.21 -7.17 20.18
C ARG A 85 4.71 -7.01 20.45
N PRO A 86 4.14 -5.79 20.52
CA PRO A 86 2.73 -5.62 20.89
C PRO A 86 1.74 -6.29 19.94
N TYR A 87 2.16 -6.60 18.72
CA TYR A 87 1.34 -7.19 17.66
C TYR A 87 1.92 -8.51 17.15
N ASN A 88 2.76 -9.17 17.95
CA ASN A 88 3.43 -10.42 17.61
C ASN A 88 4.05 -10.39 16.19
N THR A 89 4.68 -9.26 15.84
CA THR A 89 5.10 -9.05 14.45
C THR A 89 6.18 -10.06 14.06
N THR A 90 6.02 -10.66 12.89
CA THR A 90 6.94 -11.64 12.33
C THR A 90 7.31 -11.28 10.89
N VAL A 91 8.27 -12.00 10.31
CA VAL A 91 8.65 -11.80 8.92
C VAL A 91 7.50 -12.23 8.00
N ASN A 92 7.24 -11.45 6.95
CA ASN A 92 6.27 -11.82 5.93
C ASN A 92 6.95 -12.72 4.89
N ILE A 93 6.75 -14.02 5.05
CA ILE A 93 7.38 -15.03 4.19
C ILE A 93 6.79 -15.08 2.78
N ASP A 94 5.63 -14.46 2.56
CA ASP A 94 4.93 -14.44 1.28
C ASP A 94 5.33 -13.23 0.42
N PHE A 95 6.30 -12.41 0.87
CA PHE A 95 6.63 -11.13 0.22
C PHE A 95 8.13 -10.84 0.18
N TRP A 96 8.86 -11.62 -0.64
CA TRP A 96 10.29 -11.42 -0.88
C TRP A 96 10.63 -10.64 -2.15
N GLY A 97 9.69 -10.55 -3.10
CA GLY A 97 9.90 -9.97 -4.41
C GLY A 97 9.05 -10.61 -5.49
N GLU A 98 9.24 -10.19 -6.73
CA GLU A 98 8.66 -10.80 -7.93
C GLU A 98 9.77 -11.12 -8.94
N ASP A 99 9.63 -12.23 -9.67
CA ASP A 99 10.56 -12.64 -10.71
C ASP A 99 10.33 -11.90 -12.05
N PHE A 100 11.41 -11.39 -12.63
CA PHE A 100 11.48 -10.72 -13.92
C PHE A 100 12.43 -11.44 -14.86
N LYS A 101 11.87 -11.94 -15.98
CA LYS A 101 12.64 -12.46 -17.09
C LYS A 101 13.37 -11.32 -17.79
N SER A 102 14.71 -11.36 -17.81
CA SER A 102 15.47 -10.34 -18.53
C SER A 102 15.48 -10.63 -20.02
N THR A 103 15.00 -9.67 -20.82
CA THR A 103 15.07 -9.73 -22.29
C THR A 103 16.35 -9.08 -22.84
N VAL A 104 17.16 -8.44 -21.99
CA VAL A 104 18.31 -7.61 -22.41
C VAL A 104 19.64 -8.22 -21.96
N THR A 105 19.75 -8.63 -20.70
CA THR A 105 21.01 -9.11 -20.10
C THR A 105 21.12 -10.63 -20.07
N GLY A 106 20.00 -11.35 -20.25
CA GLY A 106 19.93 -12.81 -20.10
C GLY A 106 20.07 -13.30 -18.64
N ILE A 107 20.09 -12.39 -17.67
CA ILE A 107 20.08 -12.70 -16.25
C ILE A 107 18.70 -12.36 -15.71
N ASP A 108 17.94 -13.37 -15.33
CA ASP A 108 16.67 -13.20 -14.64
C ASP A 108 16.92 -12.54 -13.27
N MET A 109 16.07 -11.59 -12.93
CA MET A 109 16.17 -10.77 -11.72
C MET A 109 14.90 -10.95 -10.91
N GLN A 110 15.02 -11.04 -9.59
CA GLN A 110 13.93 -10.92 -8.65
C GLN A 110 13.95 -9.49 -8.09
N THR A 111 12.81 -8.79 -8.07
CA THR A 111 12.72 -7.56 -7.27
C THR A 111 12.97 -7.87 -5.81
N ASP A 112 13.43 -6.87 -5.07
CA ASP A 112 13.80 -7.07 -3.68
C ASP A 112 12.70 -6.47 -2.81
N ALA A 113 12.16 -7.26 -1.88
CA ALA A 113 11.25 -6.77 -0.85
C ALA A 113 11.60 -7.34 0.53
N ILE A 114 11.23 -6.56 1.54
CA ILE A 114 11.22 -6.93 2.95
C ILE A 114 9.88 -6.55 3.55
N SER A 115 9.35 -7.38 4.42
CA SER A 115 8.01 -7.17 4.94
C SER A 115 7.82 -7.82 6.31
N GLY A 116 6.96 -7.21 7.12
CA GLY A 116 6.53 -7.72 8.41
C GLY A 116 5.02 -7.91 8.46
N LEU A 117 4.59 -9.04 9.03
CA LEU A 117 3.19 -9.36 9.33
C LEU A 117 2.91 -9.08 10.80
N SER A 118 2.01 -8.15 11.09
CA SER A 118 1.56 -7.82 12.45
C SER A 118 0.12 -8.29 12.63
N GLU A 119 -0.17 -8.96 13.75
CA GLU A 119 -1.52 -9.32 14.16
C GLU A 119 -2.33 -8.06 14.50
N LEU A 120 -3.57 -7.98 14.01
CA LEU A 120 -4.48 -6.90 14.33
C LEU A 120 -5.38 -7.30 15.52
N PRO A 121 -5.44 -6.49 16.60
CA PRO A 121 -6.39 -6.74 17.68
C PRO A 121 -7.83 -6.56 17.16
N LEU A 122 -8.79 -7.24 17.78
CA LEU A 122 -10.21 -7.12 17.43
C LEU A 122 -10.74 -5.67 17.47
N SER A 123 -10.16 -4.82 18.31
CA SER A 123 -10.51 -3.39 18.36
C SER A 123 -10.33 -2.69 17.02
N THR A 124 -9.41 -3.18 16.17
CA THR A 124 -9.15 -2.64 14.83
C THR A 124 -10.40 -2.61 13.95
N PHE A 125 -11.37 -3.48 14.25
CA PHE A 125 -12.61 -3.62 13.51
C PHE A 125 -13.82 -2.96 14.18
N SER A 126 -13.68 -2.49 15.43
CA SER A 126 -14.81 -1.92 16.20
C SER A 126 -14.65 -0.44 16.55
N GLN A 127 -13.47 0.15 16.35
CA GLN A 127 -13.21 1.56 16.59
C GLN A 127 -12.11 2.10 15.65
N GLN A 128 -11.94 3.42 15.65
CA GLN A 128 -10.90 4.10 14.86
C GLN A 128 -9.52 3.93 15.50
N HIS A 129 -8.51 3.77 14.65
CA HIS A 129 -7.11 3.54 15.03
C HIS A 129 -6.18 4.48 14.28
N VAL A 130 -5.02 4.78 14.87
CA VAL A 130 -4.01 5.65 14.25
C VAL A 130 -2.89 4.80 13.67
N TYR A 131 -2.93 4.62 12.35
CA TYR A 131 -1.79 4.11 11.59
C TYR A 131 -0.80 5.24 11.31
N ARG A 132 0.48 4.99 11.58
CA ARG A 132 1.56 5.95 11.34
C ARG A 132 2.69 5.28 10.58
N PHE A 133 3.07 5.95 9.50
CA PHE A 133 4.28 5.68 8.73
C PHE A 133 5.23 6.87 8.86
N ASP A 134 6.39 6.64 9.47
CA ASP A 134 7.49 7.59 9.46
C ASP A 134 8.57 7.13 8.48
N TRP A 135 8.94 8.04 7.59
CA TRP A 135 9.96 7.81 6.57
C TRP A 135 11.05 8.86 6.64
N ARG A 136 12.28 8.41 6.45
CA ARG A 136 13.46 9.26 6.26
C ARG A 136 14.30 8.69 5.14
N ALA A 137 14.58 9.51 4.13
CA ALA A 137 15.48 9.20 3.04
C ALA A 137 16.97 9.34 3.43
N GLY A 138 17.86 8.74 2.63
CA GLY A 138 19.32 8.87 2.74
C GLY A 138 20.00 7.84 3.65
N SER A 139 21.31 8.03 3.86
CA SER A 139 22.17 7.05 4.54
C SER A 139 21.95 6.89 6.05
N ASP A 140 21.19 7.80 6.66
CA ASP A 140 20.68 7.66 8.02
C ASP A 140 19.15 7.50 8.05
N GLY A 141 18.61 7.10 6.90
CA GLY A 141 17.21 6.89 6.63
C GLY A 141 16.61 5.70 7.35
N TYR A 142 15.29 5.65 7.37
CA TYR A 142 14.51 4.56 7.96
C TYR A 142 13.05 4.58 7.48
N ASN A 143 12.39 3.45 7.67
CA ASN A 143 10.94 3.29 7.61
C ASN A 143 10.46 2.74 8.95
N TYR A 144 9.45 3.37 9.54
CA TYR A 144 8.86 2.96 10.81
C TYR A 144 7.34 2.94 10.67
N PHE A 145 6.75 1.78 10.97
CA PHE A 145 5.32 1.57 11.00
C PHE A 145 4.85 1.36 12.43
N SER A 146 3.73 2.00 12.78
CA SER A 146 3.09 1.82 14.07
C SER A 146 1.58 1.90 13.98
N LEU A 147 0.94 1.23 14.93
CA LEU A 147 -0.49 1.27 15.19
C LEU A 147 -0.68 1.78 16.61
N ASP A 148 -1.47 2.85 16.79
CA ASP A 148 -1.71 3.51 18.08
C ASP A 148 -0.44 3.84 18.88
N GLY A 149 0.61 4.26 18.16
CA GLY A 149 1.91 4.59 18.76
C GLY A 149 2.75 3.40 19.20
N LYS A 150 2.27 2.16 18.98
CA LYS A 150 3.03 0.93 19.22
C LYS A 150 3.66 0.45 17.92
N MET A 151 4.95 0.14 17.97
CA MET A 151 5.70 -0.32 16.79
C MET A 151 5.10 -1.59 16.20
N GLN A 152 5.03 -1.63 14.88
CA GLN A 152 4.76 -2.83 14.08
C GLN A 152 6.05 -3.27 13.40
N TYR A 153 6.68 -2.39 12.63
CA TYR A 153 7.85 -2.74 11.81
C TYR A 153 8.82 -1.57 11.67
N TYR A 154 10.12 -1.85 11.72
CA TYR A 154 11.18 -0.86 11.57
C TYR A 154 12.32 -1.41 10.72
N VAL A 155 12.77 -0.60 9.76
CA VAL A 155 13.95 -0.88 8.94
C VAL A 155 14.73 0.41 8.79
N ASP A 156 16.05 0.35 8.96
CA ASP A 156 16.94 1.49 8.70
C ASP A 156 17.89 1.27 7.53
N ALA A 157 18.49 2.37 7.07
CA ALA A 157 19.41 2.40 5.96
C ALA A 157 20.60 1.45 6.15
N LYS A 158 21.09 1.24 7.38
CA LYS A 158 22.26 0.39 7.63
C LYS A 158 21.99 -1.08 7.32
N MET A 159 20.75 -1.52 7.47
CA MET A 159 20.34 -2.89 7.14
C MET A 159 20.37 -3.15 5.63
N VAL A 160 20.15 -2.11 4.80
CA VAL A 160 19.93 -2.28 3.36
C VAL A 160 21.10 -1.75 2.50
N GLU A 161 21.90 -0.81 3.02
CA GLU A 161 22.98 -0.14 2.27
C GLU A 161 24.28 -0.93 2.17
N ARG A 162 24.38 -2.11 2.80
CA ARG A 162 25.59 -2.93 2.70
C ARG A 162 25.72 -3.55 1.30
N PRO A 163 26.88 -3.39 0.63
CA PRO A 163 27.23 -4.27 -0.49
C PRO A 163 27.30 -5.71 0.01
N MET A 164 26.81 -6.67 -0.77
CA MET A 164 26.96 -8.08 -0.41
C MET A 164 27.53 -8.92 -1.55
N PRO A 165 28.46 -9.86 -1.24
CA PRO A 165 28.83 -10.93 -2.14
C PRO A 165 27.61 -11.79 -2.46
N ILE A 166 27.47 -12.15 -3.73
CA ILE A 166 26.42 -13.03 -4.21
C ILE A 166 26.99 -14.31 -4.75
N SER A 167 26.33 -15.40 -4.38
CA SER A 167 26.65 -16.74 -4.81
C SER A 167 25.41 -17.46 -5.32
N ARG A 168 25.64 -18.47 -6.16
CA ARG A 168 24.64 -19.45 -6.58
C ARG A 168 25.25 -20.83 -6.44
N ASN A 169 24.61 -21.71 -5.68
CA ASN A 169 25.13 -23.04 -5.33
C ASN A 169 26.55 -22.95 -4.74
N GLY A 170 26.79 -21.96 -3.86
CA GLY A 170 28.08 -21.72 -3.21
C GLY A 170 29.17 -21.13 -4.10
N LYS A 171 28.90 -20.90 -5.40
CA LYS A 171 29.85 -20.25 -6.32
C LYS A 171 29.57 -18.77 -6.41
N SER A 172 30.57 -17.93 -6.14
CA SER A 172 30.44 -16.48 -6.29
C SER A 172 30.09 -16.10 -7.74
N ILE A 173 29.08 -15.23 -7.89
CA ILE A 173 28.65 -14.63 -9.15
C ILE A 173 28.81 -13.10 -9.18
N GLY A 174 29.28 -12.50 -8.08
CA GLY A 174 29.60 -11.08 -8.03
C GLY A 174 29.38 -10.46 -6.65
N THR A 175 29.26 -9.14 -6.62
CA THR A 175 28.88 -8.35 -5.44
C THR A 175 27.87 -7.32 -5.91
N LEU A 176 26.67 -7.26 -5.32
CA LEU A 176 25.76 -6.15 -5.58
C LEU A 176 26.00 -5.04 -4.58
N LEU A 177 25.74 -3.82 -5.04
CA LEU A 177 25.73 -2.63 -4.20
C LEU A 177 24.59 -2.72 -3.19
N GLY A 178 24.73 -1.92 -2.12
CA GLY A 178 23.65 -1.67 -1.18
C GLY A 178 22.41 -1.12 -1.88
N ARG A 179 21.26 -1.38 -1.28
CA ARG A 179 20.02 -0.70 -1.62
C ARG A 179 19.94 0.60 -0.82
N GLN A 180 18.99 1.43 -1.18
CA GLN A 180 18.71 2.67 -0.46
C GLN A 180 17.28 2.66 0.05
N ILE A 181 17.07 3.26 1.22
CA ILE A 181 15.73 3.68 1.63
C ILE A 181 15.22 4.66 0.56
N PRO A 182 13.95 4.53 0.09
CA PRO A 182 13.43 5.37 -0.98
C PRO A 182 13.74 6.85 -0.74
N VAL A 183 14.26 7.52 -1.77
CA VAL A 183 14.66 8.94 -1.75
C VAL A 183 13.72 9.81 -2.59
N GLU A 184 12.84 9.18 -3.36
CA GLU A 184 11.99 9.85 -4.33
C GLU A 184 10.70 10.38 -3.69
N PRO A 185 10.18 11.53 -4.17
CA PRO A 185 8.84 11.98 -3.83
C PRO A 185 7.82 10.86 -4.09
N SER A 186 7.09 10.50 -3.05
CA SER A 186 6.11 9.40 -3.08
C SER A 186 4.69 9.94 -2.90
N TYR A 187 3.71 9.17 -3.36
CA TYR A 187 2.29 9.43 -3.12
C TYR A 187 1.73 8.42 -2.12
N MET A 188 0.61 8.76 -1.49
CA MET A 188 -0.15 7.86 -0.62
C MET A 188 -1.44 7.45 -1.33
N ILE A 189 -1.74 6.15 -1.31
CA ILE A 189 -3.03 5.60 -1.71
C ILE A 189 -3.68 4.98 -0.49
N LEU A 190 -4.96 5.30 -0.28
CA LEU A 190 -5.83 4.61 0.64
C LEU A 190 -6.92 3.95 -0.20
N ASN A 191 -6.98 2.63 -0.20
CA ASN A 191 -7.96 1.86 -0.94
C ASN A 191 -8.36 0.61 -0.16
N ILE A 192 -9.55 0.11 -0.48
CA ILE A 192 -9.96 -1.25 -0.17
C ILE A 192 -9.90 -2.04 -1.47
N ASP A 193 -9.33 -3.24 -1.44
CA ASP A 193 -9.27 -4.13 -2.60
C ASP A 193 -9.39 -5.59 -2.12
N MET A 194 -9.75 -6.47 -3.04
CA MET A 194 -9.97 -7.88 -2.78
C MET A 194 -9.28 -8.71 -3.87
N SER A 195 -8.36 -9.59 -3.47
CA SER A 195 -7.53 -10.32 -4.41
C SER A 195 -7.47 -11.80 -4.07
N THR A 196 -7.86 -12.64 -5.02
CA THR A 196 -7.71 -14.11 -4.89
C THR A 196 -6.26 -14.61 -4.89
N ARG A 197 -5.27 -13.70 -4.91
CA ARG A 197 -3.84 -14.04 -5.03
C ARG A 197 -3.03 -13.87 -3.76
N TRP A 198 -3.47 -13.02 -2.83
CA TRP A 198 -2.68 -12.67 -1.64
C TRP A 198 -3.61 -12.53 -0.45
N GLY A 199 -3.25 -13.15 0.68
CA GLY A 199 -4.06 -13.13 1.90
C GLY A 199 -5.37 -13.92 1.81
N TRP A 200 -5.60 -14.67 0.73
CA TRP A 200 -6.78 -15.52 0.54
C TRP A 200 -6.42 -16.99 0.72
N PRO A 201 -7.25 -17.77 1.42
CA PRO A 201 -7.02 -19.18 1.57
C PRO A 201 -7.06 -19.90 0.21
N ASN A 202 -6.16 -20.87 0.02
CA ASN A 202 -6.24 -21.76 -1.13
C ASN A 202 -7.58 -22.52 -1.10
N CYS A 203 -8.25 -22.54 -2.25
CA CYS A 203 -9.50 -23.26 -2.45
C CYS A 203 -9.19 -24.78 -2.53
N GLU A 204 -9.87 -25.58 -1.70
CA GLU A 204 -9.57 -27.00 -1.59
C GLU A 204 -10.01 -27.78 -2.84
N ALA A 205 -9.32 -28.88 -3.12
CA ALA A 205 -9.62 -29.73 -4.26
C ALA A 205 -11.07 -30.25 -4.21
N GLY A 206 -11.82 -30.06 -5.30
CA GLY A 206 -13.25 -30.39 -5.38
C GLY A 206 -14.19 -29.23 -5.07
N CYS A 207 -13.64 -28.03 -4.88
CA CYS A 207 -14.40 -26.81 -4.74
C CYS A 207 -14.03 -25.80 -5.81
N ASP A 208 -14.97 -25.47 -6.69
CA ASP A 208 -14.66 -24.66 -7.88
C ASP A 208 -14.96 -23.16 -7.69
N CYS A 209 -15.53 -22.78 -6.54
CA CYS A 209 -16.12 -21.46 -6.37
C CYS A 209 -15.79 -20.77 -5.04
N CYS A 210 -14.82 -21.26 -4.24
CA CYS A 210 -14.64 -20.84 -2.84
C CYS A 210 -14.50 -19.33 -2.59
N ASN A 211 -14.15 -18.54 -3.61
CA ASN A 211 -13.98 -17.09 -3.51
C ASN A 211 -15.24 -16.29 -3.92
N ASP A 212 -16.34 -16.98 -4.21
CA ASP A 212 -17.62 -16.36 -4.54
C ASP A 212 -18.41 -16.06 -3.27
N CYS A 213 -18.23 -14.85 -2.73
CA CYS A 213 -18.98 -14.37 -1.57
C CYS A 213 -20.50 -14.27 -1.81
N HIS A 214 -20.98 -14.30 -3.07
CA HIS A 214 -22.42 -14.32 -3.34
C HIS A 214 -23.05 -15.70 -3.15
N ASN A 215 -22.25 -16.77 -3.12
CA ASN A 215 -22.73 -18.14 -2.98
C ASN A 215 -22.30 -18.75 -1.65
N TYR A 216 -23.24 -18.81 -0.71
CA TYR A 216 -23.04 -19.41 0.61
C TYR A 216 -22.45 -20.84 0.57
N THR A 217 -22.80 -21.64 -0.43
CA THR A 217 -22.29 -23.02 -0.57
C THR A 217 -20.79 -23.04 -0.89
N CYS A 218 -20.33 -21.99 -1.58
CA CYS A 218 -18.93 -21.83 -1.97
C CYS A 218 -18.06 -21.37 -0.81
N THR A 219 -18.53 -20.41 0.00
CA THR A 219 -17.79 -19.92 1.18
C THR A 219 -17.72 -20.98 2.28
N HIS A 220 -18.79 -21.77 2.47
CA HIS A 220 -18.84 -22.87 3.46
C HIS A 220 -18.05 -24.11 3.05
N CYS A 221 -17.54 -24.13 1.82
CA CYS A 221 -16.65 -25.18 1.36
C CYS A 221 -15.35 -25.23 2.16
N TYR A 222 -14.87 -24.08 2.66
CA TYR A 222 -13.71 -24.00 3.54
C TYR A 222 -13.89 -24.69 4.90
N ALA A 223 -15.14 -24.90 5.33
CA ALA A 223 -15.45 -25.53 6.60
C ALA A 223 -15.57 -27.06 6.50
N LYS A 224 -15.42 -27.66 5.31
CA LYS A 224 -15.55 -29.11 5.12
C LYS A 224 -14.24 -29.84 5.36
N LEU A 225 -14.29 -30.93 6.12
CA LEU A 225 -13.21 -31.88 6.27
C LEU A 225 -13.08 -32.75 5.01
N ALA A 226 -11.92 -33.40 4.83
CA ALA A 226 -11.67 -34.38 3.77
C ALA A 226 -12.70 -35.54 3.69
N ASN A 227 -13.50 -35.76 4.75
CA ASN A 227 -14.58 -36.74 4.81
C ASN A 227 -15.97 -36.16 4.47
N GLY A 228 -16.05 -34.92 4.00
CA GLY A 228 -17.29 -34.23 3.61
C GLY A 228 -18.12 -33.65 4.76
N SER A 229 -17.71 -33.86 6.02
CA SER A 229 -18.39 -33.31 7.20
C SER A 229 -17.94 -31.87 7.48
N LEU A 230 -18.85 -31.03 8.00
CA LEU A 230 -18.53 -29.66 8.40
C LEU A 230 -17.81 -29.66 9.76
N ASN A 231 -16.62 -29.05 9.84
CA ASN A 231 -15.87 -28.86 11.09
C ASN A 231 -15.88 -27.39 11.50
N TYR A 232 -16.90 -27.01 12.26
CA TYR A 232 -17.03 -25.67 12.84
C TYR A 232 -16.08 -25.41 14.01
N ALA A 233 -15.43 -26.44 14.58
CA ALA A 233 -14.64 -26.32 15.81
C ALA A 233 -13.18 -25.88 15.58
N TRP A 234 -12.68 -25.95 14.34
CA TRP A 234 -11.28 -25.67 13.97
C TRP A 234 -11.14 -24.86 12.68
N ASN A 235 -12.14 -24.05 12.35
CA ASN A 235 -12.15 -23.37 11.06
C ASN A 235 -11.26 -22.12 11.07
N TYR A 236 -9.97 -22.32 10.82
CA TYR A 236 -8.96 -21.26 10.60
C TYR A 236 -9.33 -20.29 9.46
N LYS A 237 -10.34 -20.61 8.64
CA LYS A 237 -10.87 -19.79 7.55
C LYS A 237 -12.28 -19.26 7.82
N GLN A 238 -12.81 -19.39 9.05
CA GLN A 238 -14.12 -18.87 9.42
C GLN A 238 -14.24 -17.37 9.17
N TRP A 239 -13.16 -16.63 9.39
CA TRP A 239 -13.09 -15.19 9.13
C TRP A 239 -13.51 -14.82 7.70
N LEU A 240 -13.28 -15.69 6.72
CA LEU A 240 -13.64 -15.41 5.33
C LEU A 240 -15.14 -15.61 5.08
N ILE A 241 -15.74 -16.62 5.73
CA ILE A 241 -17.18 -16.82 5.71
C ILE A 241 -17.87 -15.60 6.33
N ASP A 242 -17.35 -15.15 7.48
CA ASP A 242 -17.88 -13.99 8.19
C ASP A 242 -17.72 -12.71 7.33
N LEU A 243 -16.55 -12.49 6.73
CA LEU A 243 -16.30 -11.39 5.79
C LEU A 243 -17.31 -11.37 4.64
N CYS A 244 -17.57 -12.52 4.00
CA CYS A 244 -18.52 -12.59 2.90
C CYS A 244 -19.97 -12.29 3.32
N ASN A 245 -20.36 -12.64 4.56
CA ASN A 245 -21.67 -12.30 5.11
C ASN A 245 -21.79 -10.81 5.45
N ASP A 246 -20.68 -10.16 5.79
CA ASP A 246 -20.63 -8.76 6.19
C ASP A 246 -20.53 -7.78 5.00
N MET A 247 -20.45 -8.29 3.77
CA MET A 247 -20.42 -7.43 2.57
C MET A 247 -21.80 -6.81 2.27
N PRO A 248 -21.87 -5.53 1.83
CA PRO A 248 -20.75 -4.63 1.58
C PRO A 248 -20.12 -4.07 2.87
N THR A 249 -18.78 -4.00 2.90
CA THR A 249 -18.01 -3.42 4.01
C THR A 249 -17.52 -2.01 3.68
N GLU A 250 -17.33 -1.18 4.71
CA GLU A 250 -16.85 0.19 4.58
C GLU A 250 -15.44 0.35 5.16
N TYR A 251 -14.57 1.04 4.43
CA TYR A 251 -13.27 1.48 4.93
C TYR A 251 -13.33 2.96 5.32
N MET A 252 -13.47 3.22 6.61
CA MET A 252 -13.71 4.58 7.14
C MET A 252 -12.40 5.27 7.53
N VAL A 253 -12.11 6.41 6.91
CA VAL A 253 -10.95 7.26 7.23
C VAL A 253 -11.44 8.58 7.82
N ASP A 254 -11.20 8.81 9.11
CA ASP A 254 -11.54 10.07 9.77
C ASP A 254 -10.61 11.21 9.31
N HIS A 255 -9.30 10.98 9.36
CA HIS A 255 -8.33 12.00 8.96
C HIS A 255 -7.01 11.42 8.44
N VAL A 256 -6.32 12.22 7.64
CA VAL A 256 -4.93 12.01 7.22
C VAL A 256 -4.10 13.21 7.67
N ARG A 257 -2.96 12.96 8.33
CA ARG A 257 -2.03 14.01 8.75
C ARG A 257 -0.66 13.73 8.15
N ILE A 258 -0.11 14.74 7.46
CA ILE A 258 1.22 14.68 6.85
C ILE A 258 2.11 15.69 7.57
N TYR A 259 3.26 15.23 8.04
CA TYR A 259 4.22 16.04 8.77
C TYR A 259 5.53 16.15 7.97
N GLN A 260 6.18 17.29 8.09
CA GLN A 260 7.55 17.49 7.62
C GLN A 260 8.41 17.93 8.80
N ARG A 261 9.68 17.53 8.81
CA ARG A 261 10.61 17.89 9.90
C ARG A 261 10.85 19.39 9.91
N VAL A 262 10.94 19.95 11.11
CA VAL A 262 11.28 21.37 11.31
C VAL A 262 12.64 21.64 10.66
N GLY A 263 12.72 22.68 9.83
CA GLY A 263 13.94 23.04 9.09
C GLY A 263 14.22 22.18 7.85
N ASN A 264 13.41 21.15 7.55
CA ASN A 264 13.54 20.31 6.36
C ASN A 264 12.21 20.27 5.58
N THR A 265 11.63 21.46 5.37
CA THR A 265 10.36 21.60 4.65
C THR A 265 10.60 21.61 3.14
N ARG A 266 9.97 20.69 2.41
CA ARG A 266 10.01 20.59 0.95
C ARG A 266 8.64 20.86 0.38
N VAL A 267 8.63 21.64 -0.68
CA VAL A 267 7.40 22.07 -1.33
C VAL A 267 7.55 21.81 -2.82
N GLY A 268 6.60 21.05 -3.38
CA GLY A 268 6.58 20.67 -4.79
C GLY A 268 7.27 19.34 -5.08
N CYS A 269 7.25 18.94 -6.35
CA CYS A 269 7.77 17.65 -6.79
C CYS A 269 9.28 17.67 -7.06
N ASN A 270 9.92 18.84 -7.16
CA ASN A 270 11.34 19.01 -7.52
C ASN A 270 12.20 19.56 -6.36
N PRO A 271 12.42 18.80 -5.28
CA PRO A 271 13.28 19.24 -4.18
C PRO A 271 14.75 19.33 -4.61
N TYR A 272 15.50 20.29 -4.05
CA TYR A 272 16.90 20.58 -4.45
C TYR A 272 17.87 19.39 -4.36
N ASP A 273 17.72 18.55 -3.34
CA ASP A 273 18.57 17.37 -3.11
C ASP A 273 18.08 16.10 -3.82
N TYR A 274 16.83 16.09 -4.33
CA TYR A 274 16.28 15.01 -5.14
C TYR A 274 15.54 15.59 -6.34
N PRO A 275 16.26 16.22 -7.29
CA PRO A 275 15.63 16.91 -8.41
C PRO A 275 14.93 15.91 -9.33
N THR A 276 13.63 16.08 -9.53
CA THR A 276 12.80 15.18 -10.36
C THR A 276 12.25 15.86 -11.61
N GLU A 277 12.37 17.18 -11.75
CA GLU A 277 11.77 17.95 -12.84
C GLU A 277 12.15 17.39 -14.21
N GLY A 278 13.44 17.21 -14.48
CA GLY A 278 13.89 16.65 -15.75
C GLY A 278 13.40 15.21 -16.02
N TRP A 279 13.16 14.42 -14.97
CA TRP A 279 12.57 13.08 -15.12
C TRP A 279 11.09 13.18 -15.50
N ILE A 280 10.32 13.96 -14.75
CA ILE A 280 8.89 14.18 -14.98
C ILE A 280 8.65 14.76 -16.38
N GLU A 281 9.43 15.75 -16.81
CA GLU A 281 9.31 16.35 -18.15
C GLU A 281 9.55 15.33 -19.27
N ARG A 282 10.55 14.46 -19.13
CA ARG A 282 10.83 13.42 -20.14
C ARG A 282 9.80 12.29 -20.13
N GLN A 283 9.18 12.03 -18.98
CA GLN A 283 8.21 10.96 -18.76
C GLN A 283 6.78 11.48 -18.58
N TRP A 284 6.48 12.70 -19.07
CA TRP A 284 5.23 13.41 -18.78
C TRP A 284 3.98 12.59 -19.13
N GLN A 285 4.07 11.74 -20.16
CA GLN A 285 2.99 10.85 -20.60
C GLN A 285 2.57 9.84 -19.52
N GLN A 286 3.47 9.46 -18.60
CA GLN A 286 3.16 8.58 -17.47
C GLN A 286 2.36 9.29 -16.37
N TYR A 287 2.41 10.62 -16.35
CA TYR A 287 1.80 11.47 -15.34
C TYR A 287 0.55 12.20 -15.85
N VAL A 288 0.19 12.04 -17.13
CA VAL A 288 -1.04 12.58 -17.71
C VAL A 288 -2.14 11.51 -17.70
N ILE A 289 -3.28 11.85 -17.12
CA ILE A 289 -4.47 11.01 -17.16
C ILE A 289 -5.00 11.00 -18.61
N MET A 290 -5.37 9.82 -19.13
CA MET A 290 -5.91 9.68 -20.48
C MET A 290 -7.10 10.63 -20.70
N GLY A 291 -7.00 11.50 -21.72
CA GLY A 291 -8.01 12.53 -22.02
C GLY A 291 -7.82 13.87 -21.31
N ALA A 292 -6.78 14.02 -20.47
CA ALA A 292 -6.32 15.31 -19.97
C ALA A 292 -5.22 15.87 -20.88
N ASP A 293 -5.22 17.18 -21.09
CA ASP A 293 -4.21 17.95 -21.81
C ASP A 293 -3.08 18.45 -20.89
N GLN A 294 -3.20 18.23 -19.58
CA GLN A 294 -2.21 18.64 -18.57
C GLN A 294 -1.98 17.56 -17.50
N VAL A 295 -0.76 17.54 -16.97
CA VAL A 295 -0.21 16.55 -16.01
C VAL A 295 -0.85 16.65 -14.63
N LEU A 296 -1.22 17.86 -14.20
CA LEU A 296 -1.74 18.12 -12.85
C LEU A 296 -3.03 18.93 -12.94
N ARG A 297 -4.07 18.48 -12.23
CA ARG A 297 -5.26 19.31 -12.00
C ARG A 297 -4.89 20.45 -11.03
N PRO A 298 -5.51 21.64 -11.19
CA PRO A 298 -5.33 22.74 -10.25
C PRO A 298 -5.72 22.31 -8.83
N VAL A 299 -5.02 22.84 -7.82
CA VAL A 299 -5.34 22.56 -6.41
C VAL A 299 -6.58 23.36 -6.03
N LEU A 300 -7.63 22.68 -5.55
CA LEU A 300 -8.90 23.34 -5.22
C LEU A 300 -8.74 24.22 -3.97
N ALA A 301 -9.31 25.42 -3.99
CA ALA A 301 -9.36 26.33 -2.84
C ALA A 301 -10.77 26.43 -2.26
N GLY A 302 -11.35 25.29 -1.89
CA GLY A 302 -12.73 25.14 -1.44
C GLY A 302 -13.48 24.10 -2.26
N GLY A 303 -14.82 24.16 -2.25
CA GLY A 303 -15.67 23.27 -3.02
C GLY A 303 -16.27 22.09 -2.23
N GLY A 304 -15.87 21.91 -0.96
CA GLY A 304 -16.49 20.93 -0.07
C GLY A 304 -17.81 21.43 0.49
N ASP A 305 -18.74 20.52 0.77
CA ASP A 305 -20.03 20.85 1.37
C ASP A 305 -19.86 21.43 2.78
N CYS A 306 -20.68 22.42 3.10
CA CYS A 306 -20.70 23.03 4.41
C CYS A 306 -22.09 23.51 4.81
N VAL A 307 -22.29 23.63 6.12
CA VAL A 307 -23.46 24.27 6.70
C VAL A 307 -23.09 25.68 7.14
N PRO A 308 -23.85 26.72 6.79
CA PRO A 308 -23.60 28.08 7.26
C PRO A 308 -23.51 28.12 8.80
N GLY A 309 -22.42 28.69 9.32
CA GLY A 309 -22.15 28.76 10.76
C GLY A 309 -21.40 27.55 11.35
N ALA A 310 -21.19 26.48 10.59
CA ALA A 310 -20.36 25.35 11.02
C ALA A 310 -18.86 25.61 10.74
N SER A 311 -17.98 25.02 11.53
CA SER A 311 -16.52 25.10 11.35
C SER A 311 -15.98 24.20 10.23
N SER A 312 -16.85 23.68 9.36
CA SER A 312 -16.51 22.70 8.32
C SER A 312 -15.58 23.23 7.23
N CYS A 313 -15.43 24.56 7.11
CA CYS A 313 -14.46 25.20 6.19
C CYS A 313 -13.17 25.63 6.90
N GLY A 314 -12.67 24.79 7.81
CA GLY A 314 -11.47 25.07 8.60
C GLY A 314 -11.66 26.14 9.68
N GLY A 315 -12.90 26.34 10.12
CA GLY A 315 -13.27 27.36 11.11
C GLY A 315 -13.23 28.80 10.56
N SER A 316 -13.35 29.79 11.45
CA SER A 316 -13.50 31.21 11.08
C SER A 316 -12.26 31.86 10.46
N THR A 317 -11.11 31.19 10.42
CA THR A 317 -9.82 31.78 10.01
C THR A 317 -9.31 31.26 8.67
N ARG A 318 -9.80 30.10 8.21
CA ARG A 318 -9.23 29.39 7.04
C ARG A 318 -10.15 29.41 5.83
N GLY A 319 -11.45 29.54 6.06
CA GLY A 319 -12.44 29.63 5.00
C GLY A 319 -13.80 30.05 5.54
N SER A 320 -14.73 30.27 4.62
CA SER A 320 -16.12 30.60 4.90
C SER A 320 -17.05 29.69 4.12
N CYS A 321 -18.22 29.40 4.68
CA CYS A 321 -19.28 28.70 3.99
C CYS A 321 -20.14 29.71 3.22
N SER A 322 -20.19 29.59 1.89
CA SER A 322 -21.05 30.40 1.01
C SER A 322 -21.85 29.45 0.13
N ASP A 323 -23.18 29.61 0.08
CA ASP A 323 -24.08 28.75 -0.72
C ASP A 323 -23.88 27.25 -0.45
N SER A 324 -23.69 26.89 0.82
CA SER A 324 -23.38 25.52 1.28
C SER A 324 -22.08 24.93 0.72
N ILE A 325 -21.18 25.78 0.22
CA ILE A 325 -19.87 25.40 -0.32
C ILE A 325 -18.76 26.17 0.40
N CYS A 326 -17.69 25.47 0.77
CA CYS A 326 -16.52 26.10 1.37
C CYS A 326 -15.74 26.96 0.37
N GLN A 327 -15.34 28.14 0.82
CA GLN A 327 -14.44 29.06 0.12
C GLN A 327 -13.23 29.35 1.01
N CYS A 328 -12.03 29.02 0.54
CA CYS A 328 -10.82 29.18 1.35
C CYS A 328 -10.26 30.60 1.28
N THR A 329 -9.64 31.05 2.36
CA THR A 329 -8.84 32.28 2.35
C THR A 329 -7.52 32.04 1.62
N ALA A 330 -6.81 33.12 1.25
CA ALA A 330 -5.69 33.06 0.31
C ALA A 330 -4.57 32.06 0.68
N ASP A 331 -4.36 31.81 1.97
CA ASP A 331 -3.31 30.92 2.49
C ASP A 331 -3.74 29.44 2.62
N TRP A 332 -5.00 29.11 2.28
CA TRP A 332 -5.58 27.79 2.50
C TRP A 332 -6.16 27.18 1.22
N THR A 333 -6.23 25.85 1.21
CA THR A 333 -6.62 25.03 0.06
C THR A 333 -7.26 23.71 0.53
N GLY A 334 -7.72 22.90 -0.42
CA GLY A 334 -8.51 21.70 -0.22
C GLY A 334 -10.02 21.98 -0.14
N PRO A 335 -10.86 20.94 -0.23
CA PRO A 335 -12.33 21.09 -0.22
C PRO A 335 -12.86 21.81 1.01
N GLN A 336 -12.27 21.56 2.18
CA GLN A 336 -12.67 22.11 3.48
C GLN A 336 -11.67 23.12 4.07
N CYS A 337 -10.71 23.63 3.28
CA CYS A 337 -9.74 24.65 3.73
C CYS A 337 -8.85 24.23 4.91
N LEU A 338 -8.53 22.94 4.99
CA LEU A 338 -7.68 22.38 6.06
C LEU A 338 -6.21 22.29 5.67
N ALA A 339 -5.86 22.47 4.40
CA ALA A 339 -4.48 22.40 3.93
C ALA A 339 -3.90 23.79 3.68
N ARG A 340 -2.63 24.00 4.03
CA ARG A 340 -1.89 25.23 3.70
C ARG A 340 -1.64 25.28 2.19
N ARG A 341 -1.87 26.45 1.61
CA ARG A 341 -1.52 26.73 0.22
C ARG A 341 -0.01 26.95 0.09
N VAL A 342 0.66 26.06 -0.64
CA VAL A 342 2.12 26.06 -0.83
C VAL A 342 2.49 25.69 -2.27
N GLY A 343 3.71 26.05 -2.70
CA GLY A 343 4.26 25.64 -3.99
C GLY A 343 3.51 26.26 -5.17
N THR A 344 3.30 25.46 -6.22
CA THR A 344 2.55 25.86 -7.42
C THR A 344 1.14 26.34 -7.11
N ALA A 345 0.54 25.86 -6.01
CA ALA A 345 -0.76 26.36 -5.58
C ALA A 345 -0.71 27.86 -5.25
N ARG A 346 0.38 28.41 -4.69
CA ARG A 346 0.50 29.85 -4.42
C ARG A 346 0.55 30.70 -5.69
N THR A 347 1.09 30.16 -6.78
CA THR A 347 1.32 30.89 -8.03
C THR A 347 0.19 30.74 -9.05
N CYS A 348 -0.63 29.70 -8.96
CA CYS A 348 -1.69 29.38 -9.94
C CYS A 348 -3.08 29.97 -9.61
N GLN A 349 -3.14 31.10 -8.89
CA GLN A 349 -4.40 31.74 -8.43
C GLN A 349 -5.49 31.88 -9.51
N PRO A 350 -5.20 32.34 -10.74
CA PRO A 350 -6.23 32.51 -11.76
C PRO A 350 -6.83 31.18 -12.23
N LEU A 351 -5.99 30.14 -12.40
CA LEU A 351 -6.41 28.81 -12.86
C LEU A 351 -7.27 28.11 -11.81
N GLU A 352 -6.88 28.20 -10.53
CA GLU A 352 -7.59 27.62 -9.40
C GLU A 352 -8.92 28.34 -9.11
N ALA A 353 -8.98 29.66 -9.28
CA ALA A 353 -10.21 30.44 -9.12
C ALA A 353 -11.23 30.18 -10.25
N THR A 354 -10.75 29.80 -11.45
CA THR A 354 -11.60 29.36 -12.57
C THR A 354 -11.95 27.87 -12.50
N ALA A 355 -11.14 27.05 -11.85
CA ALA A 355 -11.36 25.62 -11.66
C ALA A 355 -12.33 25.38 -10.48
N VAL A 356 -13.60 25.65 -10.71
CA VAL A 356 -14.66 25.06 -9.88
C VAL A 356 -14.86 23.63 -10.39
N GLY A 357 -14.30 22.65 -9.70
CA GLY A 357 -14.52 21.24 -10.01
C GLY A 357 -13.27 20.42 -10.30
N GLY A 358 -13.41 19.12 -10.12
CA GLY A 358 -12.33 18.14 -10.23
C GLY A 358 -12.51 16.93 -9.31
N GLY A 359 -13.39 17.02 -8.32
CA GLY A 359 -13.91 15.86 -7.57
C GLY A 359 -14.86 15.01 -8.42
N LEU A 360 -15.14 13.79 -7.96
CA LEU A 360 -16.26 13.00 -8.46
C LEU A 360 -17.53 13.83 -8.31
N CYS A 361 -18.31 13.90 -9.38
CA CYS A 361 -19.60 14.56 -9.37
C CYS A 361 -20.60 13.69 -10.13
N GLU A 362 -21.83 13.62 -9.65
CA GLU A 362 -22.90 13.00 -10.42
C GLU A 362 -23.09 13.78 -11.72
N LEU A 363 -23.25 13.08 -12.84
CA LEU A 363 -23.47 13.72 -14.14
C LEU A 363 -24.68 14.68 -14.13
N SER A 364 -25.65 14.41 -13.26
CA SER A 364 -26.84 15.22 -12.99
C SER A 364 -26.59 16.42 -12.06
N SER A 365 -25.54 16.41 -11.25
CA SER A 365 -25.35 17.43 -10.21
C SER A 365 -24.87 18.75 -10.82
N SER A 366 -25.70 19.78 -10.68
CA SER A 366 -25.31 21.16 -11.00
C SER A 366 -24.50 21.82 -9.89
N VAL A 367 -24.52 21.25 -8.68
CA VAL A 367 -23.87 21.80 -7.48
C VAL A 367 -22.41 21.35 -7.41
N GLN A 368 -22.17 20.03 -7.48
CA GLN A 368 -20.84 19.42 -7.28
C GLN A 368 -19.79 19.84 -8.33
N CYS A 369 -20.21 20.17 -9.55
CA CYS A 369 -19.31 20.67 -10.60
C CYS A 369 -19.35 22.20 -10.79
N GLY A 370 -20.06 22.93 -9.93
CA GLY A 370 -20.17 24.38 -10.04
C GLY A 370 -21.08 24.90 -11.17
N LYS A 371 -21.75 24.02 -11.92
CA LYS A 371 -22.59 24.39 -13.08
C LYS A 371 -23.67 25.41 -12.74
N HIS A 372 -24.24 25.36 -11.53
CA HIS A 372 -25.22 26.32 -11.03
C HIS A 372 -24.67 27.76 -10.91
N LEU A 373 -23.35 27.93 -10.80
CA LEU A 373 -22.65 29.23 -10.80
C LEU A 373 -22.17 29.64 -12.19
N GLY A 374 -22.59 28.93 -13.26
CA GLY A 374 -22.13 29.15 -14.63
C GLY A 374 -20.67 28.71 -14.86
N ARG A 375 -20.11 27.87 -13.99
CA ARG A 375 -18.72 27.40 -14.04
C ARG A 375 -18.68 25.85 -14.06
N GLY A 376 -17.72 25.26 -14.76
CA GLY A 376 -17.51 23.79 -14.74
C GLY A 376 -18.61 22.94 -15.42
N MET A 377 -18.31 21.66 -15.62
CA MET A 377 -19.28 20.66 -16.09
C MET A 377 -18.86 19.24 -15.67
N CYS A 378 -19.80 18.44 -15.20
CA CYS A 378 -19.57 17.00 -15.04
C CYS A 378 -19.44 16.34 -16.41
N ARG A 379 -18.37 15.56 -16.58
CA ARG A 379 -18.15 14.73 -17.78
C ARG A 379 -17.80 13.33 -17.34
N ASN A 380 -18.23 12.35 -18.12
CA ASN A 380 -17.69 11.01 -18.00
C ASN A 380 -16.22 11.03 -18.42
N VAL A 381 -15.34 10.61 -17.51
CA VAL A 381 -13.93 10.39 -17.81
C VAL A 381 -13.69 8.89 -17.73
N VAL A 382 -13.27 8.29 -18.85
CA VAL A 382 -12.83 6.89 -18.83
C VAL A 382 -11.44 6.87 -18.19
N LEU A 383 -11.37 6.44 -16.93
CA LEU A 383 -10.10 6.27 -16.25
C LEU A 383 -9.32 5.13 -16.91
N ASN A 384 -8.01 5.33 -17.07
CA ASN A 384 -7.10 4.27 -17.47
C ASN A 384 -7.28 3.07 -16.52
N PRO A 385 -7.41 1.82 -16.99
CA PRO A 385 -7.47 0.64 -16.12
C PRO A 385 -6.32 0.51 -15.12
N TRP A 386 -5.20 1.23 -15.34
CA TRP A 386 -4.02 1.32 -14.47
C TRP A 386 -4.04 2.48 -13.47
N ALA A 387 -5.01 3.40 -13.55
CA ALA A 387 -5.20 4.43 -12.53
C ALA A 387 -5.99 3.82 -11.35
N PRO A 388 -5.65 4.15 -10.08
CA PRO A 388 -6.39 3.64 -8.93
C PRO A 388 -7.87 4.00 -9.07
N ARG A 389 -8.69 2.95 -9.23
CA ARG A 389 -10.14 3.09 -9.31
C ARG A 389 -10.65 3.48 -7.93
N GLN A 390 -10.88 4.77 -7.70
CA GLN A 390 -11.78 5.17 -6.63
C GLN A 390 -13.21 4.84 -7.09
N TYR A 391 -13.89 4.03 -6.29
CA TYR A 391 -15.11 3.29 -6.61
C TYR A 391 -16.27 4.10 -7.20
N GLY A 392 -17.13 3.39 -7.93
CA GLY A 392 -18.50 3.80 -8.24
C GLY A 392 -18.95 3.49 -9.67
N LYS A 393 -19.28 2.22 -9.97
CA LYS A 393 -20.35 1.95 -10.94
C LYS A 393 -21.60 1.63 -10.13
N THR A 394 -22.45 2.61 -9.94
CA THR A 394 -23.87 2.36 -9.74
C THR A 394 -24.51 2.07 -11.10
N ALA A 395 -25.42 1.09 -11.08
CA ALA A 395 -26.16 0.44 -12.17
C ALA A 395 -25.52 -0.85 -12.70
#